data_AF-A0A7X5N5K4-F1
#
_entry.id   AF-A0A7X5N5K4-F1
#
_cell.length_a   1.000
_cell.length_b   1.000
_cell.length_c   1.000
_cell.angle_alpha   90.00
_cell.angle_beta   90.00
_cell.angle_gamma   90.00
#
_symmetry.space_group_name_H-M   'P 1'
#
loop_
_entity.id
_entity.type
_entity.pdbx_description
1 polymer ?
#
loop_
_entity_poly.entity_id
_entity_poly.type
_entity_poly.pdbx_seq_one_letter_code
_entity_poly.pdbx_strand_id
1 'polypeptide(L)' 'PLLVQRLLRAGADADRRDALNRTPREIAIMRGFIDVAGQFEPALPGVSSMARFLREGR' A
#
# COMPACT_ATOMS: atom_id res chain seq x y z
N PRO A 1 -11.22 -4.03 -6.10
CA PRO A 1 -10.00 -4.20 -5.25
C PRO A 1 -8.73 -3.92 -6.06
N LEU A 2 -7.84 -3.08 -5.53
CA LEU A 2 -6.54 -2.77 -6.15
C LEU A 2 -5.68 -4.05 -6.23
N LEU A 3 -4.84 -4.16 -7.25
CA LEU A 3 -4.04 -5.37 -7.54
C LEU A 3 -3.20 -5.81 -6.34
N VAL A 4 -2.55 -4.88 -5.65
CA VAL A 4 -1.73 -5.14 -4.44
C VAL A 4 -2.53 -5.88 -3.38
N GLN A 5 -3.73 -5.37 -3.04
CA GLN A 5 -4.60 -5.99 -2.03
C GLN A 5 -5.07 -7.39 -2.44
N ARG A 6 -5.24 -7.65 -3.74
CA ARG A 6 -5.58 -9.01 -4.23
C ARG A 6 -4.41 -9.97 -4.03
N LEU A 7 -3.18 -9.53 -4.34
CA LEU A 7 -1.97 -10.35 -4.17
C LEU A 7 -1.69 -10.63 -2.69
N LEU A 8 -1.79 -9.62 -1.82
CA LEU A 8 -1.63 -9.80 -0.38
C LEU A 8 -2.64 -10.80 0.18
N ARG A 9 -3.92 -10.71 -0.23
CA ARG A 9 -4.96 -11.70 0.15
C ARG A 9 -4.71 -13.10 -0.40
N ALA A 10 -4.00 -13.21 -1.52
CA ALA A 10 -3.59 -14.49 -2.09
C ALA A 10 -2.33 -15.07 -1.43
N GLY A 11 -1.79 -14.42 -0.38
CA GLY A 11 -0.62 -14.89 0.35
C GLY A 11 0.72 -14.39 -0.21
N ALA A 12 0.72 -13.36 -1.06
CA ALA A 12 1.97 -12.73 -1.47
C ALA A 12 2.69 -12.14 -0.25
N ASP A 13 3.98 -12.44 -0.14
CA ASP A 13 4.85 -11.96 0.95
C ASP A 13 5.23 -10.48 0.73
N ALA A 14 4.77 -9.61 1.63
CA ALA A 14 5.02 -8.17 1.62
C ALA A 14 6.44 -7.80 2.04
N ASP A 15 7.15 -8.69 2.73
CA ASP A 15 8.51 -8.48 3.22
C ASP A 15 9.57 -9.09 2.29
N ARG A 16 9.13 -9.73 1.20
CA ARG A 16 10.01 -10.38 0.21
C ARG A 16 10.99 -9.38 -0.38
N ARG A 17 12.28 -9.64 -0.18
CA ARG A 17 13.35 -8.76 -0.67
C ARG A 17 13.85 -9.16 -2.06
N ASP A 18 14.13 -8.17 -2.90
CA ASP A 18 14.82 -8.37 -4.17
C ASP A 18 16.33 -8.63 -3.99
N ALA A 19 17.06 -8.78 -5.10
CA ALA A 19 18.51 -9.01 -5.09
C ALA A 19 19.33 -7.84 -4.51
N LEU A 20 18.73 -6.65 -4.38
CA LEU A 20 19.35 -5.46 -3.76
C LEU A 20 18.84 -5.24 -2.34
N ASN A 21 18.24 -6.25 -1.71
CA ASN A 21 17.72 -6.25 -0.35
C ASN A 21 16.54 -5.29 -0.10
N ARG A 22 15.73 -5.00 -1.13
CA ARG A 22 14.61 -4.04 -1.04
C ARG A 22 13.26 -4.74 -1.04
N THR A 23 12.34 -4.25 -0.23
CA THR A 23 10.94 -4.67 -0.15
C THR A 23 10.12 -4.08 -1.32
N PRO A 24 8.96 -4.67 -1.65
CA PRO A 24 8.05 -4.13 -2.66
C PRO A 24 7.62 -2.68 -2.38
N ARG A 25 7.44 -2.32 -1.09
CA ARG A 25 7.11 -0.96 -0.65
C ARG A 25 8.23 0.04 -0.96
N GLU A 26 9.48 -0.30 -0.65
CA GLU A 26 10.64 0.56 -0.95
C GLU A 26 10.78 0.79 -2.46
N ILE A 27 10.53 -0.23 -3.27
CA ILE A 27 10.51 -0.10 -4.74
C ILE A 27 9.42 0.86 -5.20
N ALA A 28 8.21 0.75 -4.64
CA ALA A 28 7.10 1.65 -4.97
C ALA A 28 7.41 3.12 -4.61
N ILE A 29 8.03 3.37 -3.45
CA ILE A 29 8.47 4.72 -3.03
C ILE A 29 9.50 5.30 -4.00
N MET A 30 10.56 4.54 -4.32
CA MET A 30 11.61 4.99 -5.24
C MET A 30 11.08 5.31 -6.64
N ARG A 31 10.00 4.65 -7.07
CA ARG A 31 9.37 4.86 -8.38
C ARG A 31 8.25 5.91 -8.36
N GLY A 32 7.94 6.51 -7.20
CA GLY A 32 6.88 7.51 -7.06
C GLY A 32 5.46 6.93 -7.03
N PHE A 33 5.30 5.61 -6.87
CA PHE A 33 3.99 4.96 -6.76
C PHE A 33 3.47 5.03 -5.32
N ILE A 34 3.12 6.23 -4.86
CA ILE A 34 2.74 6.51 -3.46
C ILE A 34 1.45 5.80 -3.06
N ASP A 35 0.48 5.72 -3.98
CA ASP A 35 -0.79 5.01 -3.78
C ASP A 35 -0.60 3.50 -3.62
N VAL A 36 0.34 2.92 -4.37
CA VAL A 36 0.77 1.52 -4.27
C VAL A 36 1.53 1.29 -2.97
N ALA A 37 2.49 2.16 -2.63
CA ALA A 37 3.25 2.07 -1.39
C ALA A 37 2.34 2.12 -0.15
N GLY A 38 1.32 2.98 -0.17
CA GLY A 38 0.32 3.08 0.89
C GLY A 38 -0.53 1.82 1.08
N GLN A 39 -0.58 0.90 0.11
CA GLN A 39 -1.28 -0.38 0.27
C GLN A 39 -0.56 -1.37 1.19
N PHE A 40 0.73 -1.15 1.46
CA PHE A 40 1.55 -2.00 2.34
C PHE A 40 1.52 -1.54 3.80
N GLU A 41 1.03 -0.32 4.07
CA GLU A 41 0.84 0.14 5.44
C GLU A 41 -0.36 -0.59 6.07
N PRO A 42 -0.27 -1.02 7.34
CA PRO A 42 -1.44 -1.47 8.06
C PRO A 42 -2.47 -0.33 8.06
N ALA A 43 -3.74 -0.67 7.85
CA ALA A 43 -4.82 0.30 7.99
C ALA A 43 -4.84 0.78 9.43
N LEU A 44 -4.19 1.92 9.71
CA LEU A 44 -4.18 2.52 11.04
C LEU A 44 -5.64 2.81 11.44
N PRO A 45 -6.17 2.14 12.48
CA PRO A 45 -7.50 2.45 12.98
C PRO A 45 -7.50 3.91 13.46
N GLY A 46 -8.36 4.74 12.88
CA GLY A 46 -8.52 6.14 13.27
C GLY A 46 -7.80 7.18 12.41
N VAL A 47 -6.95 6.79 11.46
CA VAL A 47 -6.39 7.74 10.47
C VAL A 47 -7.27 7.73 9.22
N SER A 48 -8.38 8.47 9.28
CA SER A 48 -9.20 8.77 8.11
C SER A 48 -8.38 9.62 7.13
N SER A 49 -7.87 8.98 6.09
CA SER A 49 -7.31 9.66 4.91
C SER A 49 -8.25 10.78 4.45
N MET A 50 -7.72 11.94 4.06
CA MET A 50 -8.48 13.09 3.55
C MET A 50 -9.49 12.70 2.45
N ALA A 51 -9.18 11.64 1.69
CA ALA A 51 -10.05 11.07 0.67
C ALA A 51 -11.39 10.50 1.18
N ARG A 52 -11.49 10.14 2.47
CA ARG A 52 -12.74 9.71 3.12
C ARG A 52 -13.63 10.91 3.46
N PHE A 53 -13.05 11.92 4.11
CA PHE A 53 -13.74 13.15 4.44
C PHE A 53 -14.36 13.84 3.22
N LEU A 54 -13.63 13.87 2.10
CA LEU A 54 -14.12 14.45 0.85
C LEU A 54 -15.28 13.66 0.20
N ARG A 55 -15.48 12.39 0.59
CA ARG A 55 -16.52 11.52 0.04
C ARG A 55 -17.82 11.57 0.85
N GLU A 56 -17.73 11.88 2.14
CA GLU A 56 -18.87 11.91 3.08
C GLU A 56 -19.55 13.29 3.16
N GLY A 57 -18.96 14.35 2.59
CA GLY A 57 -19.51 15.70 2.57
C GLY A 57 -20.43 16.04 1.38
N ARG A 58 -21.09 15.05 0.77
CA ARG A 58 -22.11 15.25 -0.29
C ARG A 58 -23.47 14.78 0.19
#